data_AF-A0A947C9Y8-F1
#
_entry.id   AF-A0A947C9Y8-F1
#
_cell.length_a   1.000
_cell.length_b   1.000
_cell.length_c   1.000
_cell.angle_alpha   90.00
_cell.angle_beta   90.00
_cell.angle_gamma   90.00
#
_symmetry.space_group_name_H-M   'P 1'
#
loop_
_entity.id
_entity.type
_entity.pdbx_description
1 polymer ?
#
loop_
_entity_poly.entity_id
_entity_poly.type
_entity_poly.pdbx_seq_one_letter_code
_entity_poly.pdbx_strand_id
1 'polypeptide(L)'
;DPTADRLMMGGETFLHPLADTAGFHYRFASGDTIRIVLPSSGREITLVQVSIQPRRAEFGLLAGAVWFDRETAALVRGAYRPARPFNLEIDEPDDAEDVPGFIKPITARVDHMIVDYALQELRWWLPWRIRFEGEGRAGTLLRVPVAVEISVADYSLNEVDTLDVAEEELPPGWERRTHERELDDGRKIQEVVILPPRDSLRTSPLLSEDFFAGEPLSFSHAEIDRMERELDDLTAAYAFAPPALSRFGIFRYNRVEALSAGLRREGPVSGLTGWGELRIGVGDWIPNAEVGLREDLTGGTVEASAYYRLQAANDWGNPLNLESSINALLFGYDYGQYYRAGGVSIGLKNETGRVRHEVKAFAESHWSEEKNTNFSLANLLGRADPPPNMKADEIAIAGLSGRLRAQAGVDPHESITTGTMWGEVGVGDVQYARLAIGATVTLPLFWRLGGSLEWAAGTTFGEVPPQRLYYLAGPQTVRSVEPGQIAGEAFWLVRSEVGLGYPLVRMVAFADFGSAGDLAQLGSADPFVAVGGGVSLLDGLLRADLARGVHGAGTLRWQFLLYLDALM
;
A
#
# COMPACT_ATOMS: atom_id res chain seq x y z
N ASP A 1 -7.31 -28.30 -30.40
CA ASP A 1 -6.85 -28.68 -29.05
C ASP A 1 -7.44 -27.64 -28.10
N PRO A 2 -8.26 -28.01 -27.10
CA PRO A 2 -8.87 -27.03 -26.19
C PRO A 2 -7.85 -26.19 -25.39
N THR A 3 -6.57 -26.60 -25.35
CA THR A 3 -5.48 -25.80 -24.76
C THR A 3 -4.97 -24.69 -25.69
N ALA A 4 -5.15 -24.80 -27.01
CA ALA A 4 -4.69 -23.80 -27.98
C ALA A 4 -5.51 -22.49 -27.95
N ASP A 5 -6.70 -22.52 -27.36
CA ASP A 5 -7.55 -21.34 -27.18
C ASP A 5 -7.20 -20.54 -25.91
N ARG A 6 -6.26 -21.02 -25.09
CA ARG A 6 -5.95 -20.46 -23.77
C ARG A 6 -4.55 -19.87 -23.73
N LEU A 7 -4.44 -18.68 -23.14
CA LEU A 7 -3.19 -18.01 -22.83
C LEU A 7 -2.99 -18.07 -21.31
N MET A 8 -1.95 -18.77 -20.87
CA MET A 8 -1.60 -18.88 -19.45
C MET A 8 -0.58 -17.81 -19.08
N MET A 9 -0.91 -16.94 -18.12
CA MET A 9 0.02 -15.92 -17.63
C MET A 9 -0.26 -15.57 -16.17
N GLY A 10 0.81 -15.43 -15.37
CA GLY A 10 0.68 -15.06 -13.96
C GLY A 10 -0.08 -16.08 -13.10
N GLY A 11 -0.20 -17.34 -13.57
CA GLY A 11 -1.02 -18.38 -12.93
C GLY A 11 -2.47 -18.43 -13.42
N GLU A 12 -2.91 -17.44 -14.20
CA GLU A 12 -4.28 -17.29 -14.70
C GLU A 12 -4.46 -17.75 -16.15
N THR A 13 -5.69 -18.10 -16.51
CA THR A 13 -6.07 -18.52 -17.88
C THR A 13 -6.91 -17.44 -18.58
N PHE A 14 -6.43 -16.93 -19.71
CA PHE A 14 -7.17 -15.99 -20.57
C PHE A 14 -7.56 -16.63 -21.91
N LEU A 15 -8.61 -16.12 -22.55
CA LEU A 15 -8.93 -16.52 -23.94
C LEU A 15 -7.92 -15.90 -24.90
N HIS A 16 -7.18 -16.74 -25.62
CA HIS A 16 -6.15 -16.30 -26.56
C HIS A 16 -6.76 -15.45 -27.69
N PRO A 17 -6.27 -14.23 -27.97
CA PRO A 17 -6.82 -13.37 -29.03
C PRO A 17 -6.67 -13.91 -30.45
N LEU A 18 -5.85 -14.95 -30.63
CA LEU A 18 -5.67 -15.68 -31.89
C LEU A 18 -6.32 -17.08 -31.87
N ALA A 19 -7.16 -17.37 -30.87
CA ALA A 19 -7.97 -18.58 -30.84
C ALA A 19 -8.93 -18.65 -32.03
N ASP A 20 -9.36 -19.85 -32.40
CA ASP A 20 -10.35 -20.06 -33.48
C ASP A 20 -11.69 -19.36 -33.14
N THR A 21 -11.99 -19.23 -31.85
CA THR A 21 -13.20 -18.58 -31.33
C THR A 21 -13.05 -17.06 -31.13
N ALA A 22 -11.86 -16.49 -31.34
CA ALA A 22 -11.54 -15.11 -30.99
C ALA A 22 -12.48 -14.06 -31.63
N GLY A 23 -12.96 -14.31 -32.85
CA GLY A 23 -13.86 -13.38 -33.56
C GLY A 23 -15.21 -13.12 -32.84
N PHE A 24 -15.66 -14.04 -31.99
CA PHE A 24 -16.87 -13.88 -31.18
C PHE A 24 -16.64 -12.99 -29.96
N HIS A 25 -15.40 -12.93 -29.45
CA HIS A 25 -15.06 -12.26 -28.20
C HIS A 25 -14.32 -10.94 -28.42
N TYR A 26 -13.64 -10.79 -29.55
CA TYR A 26 -12.79 -9.65 -29.87
C TYR A 26 -13.20 -8.94 -31.17
N ARG A 27 -12.83 -7.66 -31.24
CA ARG A 27 -12.77 -6.86 -32.46
C ARG A 27 -11.32 -6.54 -32.73
N PHE A 28 -10.95 -6.51 -34.00
CA PHE A 28 -9.59 -6.24 -34.43
C PHE A 28 -9.55 -5.01 -35.30
N ALA A 29 -8.52 -4.19 -35.15
CA ALA A 29 -8.22 -3.12 -36.08
C ALA A 29 -6.73 -3.11 -36.40
N SER A 30 -6.39 -2.72 -37.63
CA SER A 30 -4.99 -2.51 -38.01
C SER A 30 -4.46 -1.25 -37.32
N GLY A 31 -3.27 -1.33 -36.75
CA GLY A 31 -2.55 -0.22 -36.14
C GLY A 31 -1.32 0.20 -36.96
N ASP A 32 -0.29 0.68 -36.25
CA ASP A 32 0.94 1.19 -36.84
C ASP A 32 1.83 0.08 -37.42
N THR A 33 2.80 0.50 -38.22
CA THR A 33 3.81 -0.38 -38.82
C THR A 33 5.20 -0.01 -38.30
N ILE A 34 5.92 -0.97 -37.73
CA ILE A 34 7.29 -0.81 -37.23
C ILE A 34 8.26 -1.43 -38.22
N ARG A 35 9.44 -0.82 -38.40
CA ARG A 35 10.52 -1.40 -39.20
C ARG A 35 11.77 -1.59 -38.36
N ILE A 36 12.28 -2.80 -38.36
CA ILE A 36 13.47 -3.20 -37.61
C ILE A 36 14.56 -3.53 -38.63
N VAL A 37 15.73 -2.92 -38.48
CA VAL A 37 16.91 -3.25 -39.30
C VAL A 37 17.86 -4.08 -38.44
N LEU A 38 18.11 -5.32 -38.86
CA LEU A 38 19.01 -6.23 -38.14
C LEU A 38 20.47 -5.76 -38.29
N PRO A 39 21.17 -5.40 -37.19
CA PRO A 39 22.49 -4.77 -37.26
C PRO A 39 23.55 -5.60 -37.99
N SER A 40 23.47 -6.93 -37.90
CA SER A 40 24.46 -7.86 -38.43
C SER A 40 24.32 -8.14 -39.93
N SER A 41 23.12 -8.00 -40.50
CA SER A 41 22.81 -8.40 -41.88
C SER A 41 22.24 -7.27 -42.74
N GLY A 42 21.79 -6.17 -42.13
CA GLY A 42 21.05 -5.12 -42.81
C GLY A 42 19.64 -5.54 -43.27
N ARG A 43 19.18 -6.75 -42.90
CA ARG A 43 17.83 -7.23 -43.22
C ARG A 43 16.79 -6.34 -42.53
N GLU A 44 15.83 -5.85 -43.30
CA GLU A 44 14.69 -5.09 -42.82
C GLU A 44 13.52 -6.03 -42.53
N ILE A 45 12.97 -5.97 -41.33
CA ILE A 45 11.76 -6.68 -40.91
C ILE A 45 10.66 -5.64 -40.69
N THR A 46 9.52 -5.84 -41.34
CA THR A 46 8.35 -4.96 -41.18
C THR A 46 7.34 -5.64 -40.29
N LEU A 47 6.99 -5.02 -39.17
CA LEU A 47 5.97 -5.49 -38.24
C LEU A 47 4.68 -4.70 -38.42
N VAL A 48 3.54 -5.38 -38.46
CA VAL A 48 2.21 -4.76 -38.53
C VAL A 48 1.50 -4.96 -37.20
N GLN A 49 1.07 -3.86 -36.58
CA GLN A 49 0.27 -3.90 -35.37
C GLN A 49 -1.18 -4.26 -35.69
N VAL A 50 -1.78 -5.07 -34.83
CA VAL A 50 -3.22 -5.31 -34.76
C VAL A 50 -3.66 -5.02 -33.33
N SER A 51 -4.60 -4.10 -33.18
CA SER A 51 -5.24 -3.85 -31.89
C SER A 51 -6.36 -4.86 -31.65
N ILE A 52 -6.51 -5.27 -30.40
CA ILE A 52 -7.45 -6.26 -29.92
C ILE A 52 -8.34 -5.56 -28.92
N GLN A 53 -9.63 -5.49 -29.23
CA GLN A 53 -10.62 -4.89 -28.36
C GLN A 53 -11.64 -5.94 -27.91
N PRO A 54 -11.82 -6.15 -26.60
CA PRO A 54 -12.81 -7.08 -26.09
C PRO A 54 -14.22 -6.53 -26.36
N ARG A 55 -15.15 -7.44 -26.69
CA ARG A 55 -16.57 -7.10 -26.89
C ARG A 55 -17.35 -7.03 -25.58
N ARG A 56 -16.76 -7.52 -24.48
CA ARG A 56 -17.36 -7.62 -23.15
C ARG A 56 -16.33 -7.31 -22.07
N ALA A 57 -16.81 -6.82 -20.93
CA ALA A 57 -16.00 -6.48 -19.76
C ALA A 57 -15.83 -7.72 -18.86
N GLU A 58 -14.94 -8.63 -19.22
CA GLU A 58 -14.68 -9.89 -18.49
C GLU A 58 -13.19 -10.03 -18.18
N PHE A 59 -12.83 -10.51 -16.99
CA PHE A 59 -11.42 -10.67 -16.59
C PHE A 59 -10.67 -11.62 -17.54
N GLY A 60 -11.32 -12.71 -17.97
CA GLY A 60 -10.75 -13.68 -18.91
C GLY A 60 -10.60 -13.18 -20.37
N LEU A 61 -11.03 -11.96 -20.69
CA LEU A 61 -10.85 -11.36 -22.02
C LEU A 61 -9.78 -10.27 -22.00
N LEU A 62 -9.02 -10.17 -23.09
CA LEU A 62 -7.89 -9.26 -23.19
C LEU A 62 -8.17 -8.06 -24.11
N ALA A 63 -7.77 -6.87 -23.66
CA ALA A 63 -7.48 -5.74 -24.53
C ALA A 63 -5.98 -5.70 -24.80
N GLY A 64 -5.57 -5.37 -26.03
CA GLY A 64 -4.16 -5.47 -26.35
C GLY A 64 -3.76 -4.93 -27.72
N ALA A 65 -2.46 -4.96 -27.95
CA ALA A 65 -1.84 -4.77 -29.25
C ALA A 65 -0.87 -5.92 -29.52
N VAL A 66 -0.93 -6.47 -30.73
CA VAL A 66 -0.02 -7.53 -31.18
C VAL A 66 0.66 -7.13 -32.47
N TRP A 67 1.91 -7.51 -32.63
CA TRP A 67 2.71 -7.19 -33.81
C TRP A 67 3.07 -8.47 -34.55
N PHE A 68 2.76 -8.49 -35.84
CA PHE A 68 3.08 -9.59 -36.73
C PHE A 68 4.16 -9.20 -37.71
N ASP A 69 5.13 -10.08 -37.92
CA ASP A 69 6.04 -9.98 -39.05
C ASP A 69 5.24 -10.10 -40.35
N ARG A 70 5.31 -9.05 -41.19
CA ARG A 70 4.56 -8.97 -42.44
C ARG A 70 4.90 -10.09 -43.41
N GLU A 71 6.14 -10.57 -43.40
CA GLU A 71 6.60 -11.60 -44.34
C GLU A 71 6.12 -12.99 -43.93
N THR A 72 6.21 -13.32 -42.64
CA THR A 72 5.96 -14.66 -42.11
C THR A 72 4.59 -14.81 -41.43
N ALA A 73 3.89 -13.71 -41.17
CA ALA A 73 2.70 -13.63 -40.31
C ALA A 73 2.93 -14.17 -38.89
N ALA A 74 4.20 -14.31 -38.45
CA ALA A 74 4.53 -14.76 -37.12
C ALA A 74 4.30 -13.65 -36.09
N LEU A 75 3.80 -14.04 -34.92
CA LEU A 75 3.67 -13.13 -33.77
C LEU A 75 5.07 -12.78 -33.24
N VAL A 76 5.36 -11.50 -33.17
CA VAL A 76 6.67 -10.96 -32.74
C VAL A 76 6.58 -10.35 -31.34
N ARG A 77 5.42 -9.79 -31.01
CA ARG A 77 5.18 -9.15 -29.72
C ARG A 77 3.69 -9.11 -29.43
N GLY A 78 3.34 -9.25 -28.15
CA GLY A 78 2.00 -8.97 -27.65
C GLY A 78 2.06 -8.16 -26.37
N ALA A 79 1.24 -7.13 -26.28
CA ALA A 79 0.98 -6.38 -25.08
C ALA A 79 -0.51 -6.46 -24.78
N TYR A 80 -0.84 -6.90 -23.57
CA TYR A 80 -2.21 -7.19 -23.17
C TYR A 80 -2.50 -6.63 -21.78
N ARG A 81 -3.79 -6.50 -21.50
CA ARG A 81 -4.34 -6.43 -20.16
C ARG A 81 -5.74 -7.04 -20.13
N PRO A 82 -6.22 -7.53 -18.99
CA PRO A 82 -7.61 -7.91 -18.80
C PRO A 82 -8.57 -6.75 -19.08
N ALA A 83 -9.74 -7.06 -19.64
CA ALA A 83 -10.78 -6.07 -19.98
C ALA A 83 -11.36 -5.35 -18.75
N ARG A 84 -11.25 -5.99 -17.58
CA ARG A 84 -11.58 -5.42 -16.26
C ARG A 84 -10.66 -6.01 -15.19
N PRO A 85 -10.50 -5.36 -14.02
CA PRO A 85 -9.84 -5.96 -12.87
C PRO A 85 -10.53 -7.27 -12.44
N PHE A 86 -9.75 -8.19 -11.90
CA PHE A 86 -10.23 -9.37 -11.20
C PHE A 86 -10.98 -8.95 -9.94
N ASN A 87 -12.07 -9.64 -9.65
CA ASN A 87 -12.81 -9.53 -8.41
C ASN A 87 -13.28 -10.92 -8.00
N LEU A 88 -12.73 -11.43 -6.90
CA LEU A 88 -13.03 -12.77 -6.39
C LEU A 88 -14.54 -13.03 -6.26
N GLU A 89 -15.31 -12.05 -5.78
CA GLU A 89 -16.77 -12.21 -5.57
C GLU A 89 -17.56 -12.34 -6.88
N ILE A 90 -16.97 -11.93 -8.02
CA ILE A 90 -17.61 -11.95 -9.34
C ILE A 90 -17.05 -13.07 -10.21
N ASP A 91 -15.73 -13.22 -10.23
CA ASP A 91 -15.01 -14.15 -11.11
C ASP A 91 -15.01 -15.57 -10.56
N GLU A 92 -14.92 -15.73 -9.23
CA GLU A 92 -14.81 -17.01 -8.53
C GLU A 92 -15.70 -17.01 -7.28
N PRO A 93 -17.03 -16.95 -7.46
CA PRO A 93 -17.97 -16.79 -6.35
C PRO A 93 -17.93 -17.96 -5.36
N ASP A 94 -17.63 -19.17 -5.82
CA ASP A 94 -17.53 -20.36 -4.99
C ASP A 94 -16.32 -20.26 -4.03
N ASP A 95 -15.13 -19.87 -4.54
CA ASP A 95 -13.93 -19.64 -3.72
C ASP A 95 -14.09 -18.44 -2.79
N ALA A 96 -14.91 -17.46 -3.20
CA ALA A 96 -15.22 -16.33 -2.35
C ALA A 96 -15.89 -16.79 -1.04
N GLU A 97 -16.73 -17.84 -1.01
CA GLU A 97 -17.44 -18.25 0.22
C GLU A 97 -16.50 -18.62 1.37
N ASP A 98 -15.34 -19.22 1.07
CA ASP A 98 -14.36 -19.66 2.04
C ASP A 98 -13.45 -18.53 2.57
N VAL A 99 -13.50 -17.36 1.95
CA VAL A 99 -12.69 -16.21 2.34
C VAL A 99 -13.37 -15.42 3.47
N PRO A 100 -12.69 -15.21 4.62
CA PRO A 100 -13.23 -14.41 5.72
C PRO A 100 -13.63 -13.00 5.29
N GLY A 101 -14.81 -12.54 5.73
CA GLY A 101 -15.36 -11.25 5.29
C GLY A 101 -14.51 -10.02 5.61
N PHE A 102 -13.50 -10.13 6.49
CA PHE A 102 -12.61 -9.03 6.84
C PHE A 102 -11.46 -8.76 5.87
N ILE A 103 -11.15 -9.72 5.00
CA ILE A 103 -10.17 -9.55 3.91
C ILE A 103 -10.84 -9.34 2.54
N LYS A 104 -12.18 -9.29 2.50
CA LYS A 104 -12.95 -8.92 1.31
C LYS A 104 -13.17 -7.40 1.22
N PRO A 105 -13.27 -6.81 0.02
CA PRO A 105 -13.19 -7.47 -1.29
C PRO A 105 -11.74 -7.86 -1.66
N ILE A 106 -11.57 -8.96 -2.39
CA ILE A 106 -10.28 -9.33 -2.98
C ILE A 106 -10.34 -8.99 -4.47
N THR A 107 -9.49 -8.07 -4.90
CA THR A 107 -9.43 -7.59 -6.29
C THR A 107 -8.00 -7.56 -6.78
N ALA A 108 -7.76 -7.87 -8.05
CA ALA A 108 -6.44 -7.69 -8.66
C ALA A 108 -6.55 -6.89 -9.95
N ARG A 109 -5.76 -5.82 -10.06
CA ARG A 109 -5.63 -5.02 -11.27
C ARG A 109 -4.33 -5.44 -11.95
N VAL A 110 -4.43 -5.88 -13.19
CA VAL A 110 -3.26 -6.13 -14.04
C VAL A 110 -3.08 -4.92 -14.93
N ASP A 111 -1.89 -4.33 -14.85
CA ASP A 111 -1.56 -3.07 -15.52
C ASP A 111 -1.13 -3.36 -16.95
N HIS A 112 -0.18 -4.28 -17.11
CA HIS A 112 0.20 -4.79 -18.41
C HIS A 112 0.79 -6.20 -18.34
N MET A 113 0.64 -6.91 -19.44
CA MET A 113 1.19 -8.24 -19.71
C MET A 113 1.89 -8.20 -21.06
N ILE A 114 3.21 -8.34 -21.08
CA ILE A 114 4.02 -8.21 -22.29
C ILE A 114 4.65 -9.55 -22.61
N VAL A 115 4.57 -9.97 -23.87
CA VAL A 115 5.29 -11.11 -24.42
C VAL A 115 6.14 -10.65 -25.57
N ASP A 116 7.45 -10.80 -25.44
CA ASP A 116 8.41 -10.55 -26.49
C ASP A 116 8.90 -11.86 -27.10
N TYR A 117 8.97 -11.88 -28.43
CA TYR A 117 9.54 -12.98 -29.19
C TYR A 117 10.91 -12.55 -29.74
N ALA A 118 11.87 -13.47 -29.65
CA ALA A 118 13.19 -13.31 -30.24
C ALA A 118 13.23 -14.08 -31.55
N LEU A 119 13.89 -13.51 -32.57
CA LEU A 119 14.11 -14.19 -33.84
C LEU A 119 15.31 -15.14 -33.72
N GLN A 120 15.05 -16.34 -33.20
CA GLN A 120 16.03 -17.39 -33.01
C GLN A 120 16.51 -17.96 -34.35
N GLU A 121 17.82 -18.18 -34.45
CA GLU A 121 18.50 -18.63 -35.68
C GLU A 121 18.16 -17.79 -36.94
N LEU A 122 17.74 -16.53 -36.76
CA LEU A 122 17.23 -15.66 -37.83
C LEU A 122 16.00 -16.21 -38.59
N ARG A 123 15.31 -17.21 -38.01
CA ARG A 123 14.25 -17.96 -38.68
C ARG A 123 12.97 -18.09 -37.85
N TRP A 124 13.07 -18.36 -36.55
CA TRP A 124 11.92 -18.70 -35.72
C TRP A 124 11.67 -17.61 -34.68
N TRP A 125 10.47 -17.03 -34.68
CA TRP A 125 10.04 -16.16 -33.59
C TRP A 125 9.60 -17.03 -32.42
N LEU A 126 10.38 -17.02 -31.34
CA LEU A 126 10.10 -17.80 -30.12
C LEU A 126 10.01 -16.87 -28.91
N PRO A 127 9.06 -17.11 -27.98
CA PRO A 127 8.87 -16.25 -26.83
C PRO A 127 10.08 -16.38 -25.91
N TRP A 128 10.75 -15.25 -25.66
CA TRP A 128 11.96 -15.21 -24.84
C TRP A 128 11.80 -14.39 -23.56
N ARG A 129 10.75 -13.56 -23.49
CA ARG A 129 10.45 -12.77 -22.30
C ARG A 129 8.96 -12.58 -22.13
N ILE A 130 8.49 -12.82 -20.92
CA ILE A 130 7.12 -12.57 -20.48
C ILE A 130 7.20 -11.68 -19.24
N ARG A 131 6.51 -10.54 -19.26
CA ARG A 131 6.39 -9.65 -18.11
C ARG A 131 4.94 -9.50 -17.71
N PHE A 132 4.71 -9.46 -16.41
CA PHE A 132 3.43 -9.23 -15.78
C PHE A 132 3.62 -8.19 -14.68
N GLU A 133 2.81 -7.13 -14.70
CA GLU A 133 2.79 -6.11 -13.66
C GLU A 133 1.34 -5.80 -13.25
N GLY A 134 1.13 -5.59 -11.94
CA GLY A 134 -0.18 -5.29 -11.40
C GLY A 134 -0.20 -5.00 -9.90
N GLU A 135 -1.40 -4.81 -9.36
CA GLU A 135 -1.67 -4.54 -7.95
C GLU A 135 -2.80 -5.46 -7.46
N GLY A 136 -2.52 -6.27 -6.45
CA GLY A 136 -3.52 -7.00 -5.69
C GLY A 136 -4.04 -6.16 -4.51
N ARG A 137 -5.31 -6.31 -4.17
CA ARG A 137 -5.94 -5.67 -3.01
C ARG A 137 -6.77 -6.70 -2.26
N ALA A 138 -6.63 -6.71 -0.94
CA ALA A 138 -7.48 -7.52 -0.06
C ALA A 138 -8.07 -6.60 1.03
N GLY A 139 -9.39 -6.49 1.02
CA GLY A 139 -10.11 -5.52 1.82
C GLY A 139 -9.81 -4.08 1.40
N THR A 140 -10.03 -3.16 2.32
CA THR A 140 -9.79 -1.73 2.08
C THR A 140 -8.39 -1.28 2.46
N LEU A 141 -7.59 -2.22 2.99
CA LEU A 141 -6.40 -1.92 3.78
C LEU A 141 -5.14 -2.51 3.16
N LEU A 142 -5.18 -3.74 2.63
CA LEU A 142 -4.00 -4.38 2.07
C LEU A 142 -3.90 -4.10 0.57
N ARG A 143 -2.78 -3.50 0.14
CA ARG A 143 -2.39 -3.38 -1.27
C ARG A 143 -1.05 -4.07 -1.46
N VAL A 144 -0.94 -4.88 -2.50
CA VAL A 144 0.26 -5.66 -2.79
C VAL A 144 0.65 -5.42 -4.25
N PRO A 145 1.71 -4.65 -4.53
CA PRO A 145 2.24 -4.56 -5.89
C PRO A 145 2.85 -5.91 -6.28
N VAL A 146 2.61 -6.33 -7.53
CA VAL A 146 3.11 -7.59 -8.08
C VAL A 146 3.80 -7.29 -9.40
N ALA A 147 5.08 -7.63 -9.49
CA ALA A 147 5.86 -7.58 -10.72
C ALA A 147 6.57 -8.92 -10.91
N VAL A 148 6.35 -9.56 -12.06
CA VAL A 148 6.94 -10.84 -12.43
C VAL A 148 7.54 -10.74 -13.83
N GLU A 149 8.78 -11.17 -13.97
CA GLU A 149 9.43 -11.33 -15.27
C GLU A 149 9.94 -12.77 -15.41
N ILE A 150 9.63 -13.38 -16.55
CA ILE A 150 10.08 -14.70 -16.94
C ILE A 150 10.89 -14.54 -18.22
N SER A 151 12.13 -15.01 -18.22
CA SER A 151 12.96 -15.07 -19.42
C SER A 151 13.20 -16.53 -19.81
N VAL A 152 13.10 -16.82 -21.11
CA VAL A 152 13.28 -18.16 -21.69
C VAL A 152 14.48 -18.14 -22.62
N ALA A 153 15.44 -19.02 -22.36
CA ALA A 153 16.65 -19.23 -23.13
C ALA A 153 16.81 -20.71 -23.51
N ASP A 154 17.81 -21.01 -24.35
CA ASP A 154 18.21 -22.39 -24.72
C ASP A 154 17.08 -23.25 -25.31
N TYR A 155 16.54 -22.83 -26.46
CA TYR A 155 15.48 -23.55 -27.17
C TYR A 155 15.99 -24.85 -27.81
N SER A 156 15.38 -25.99 -27.46
CA SER A 156 15.42 -27.21 -28.26
C SER A 156 14.17 -27.31 -29.13
N LEU A 157 14.35 -27.38 -30.46
CA LEU A 157 13.24 -27.38 -31.42
C LEU A 157 13.01 -28.78 -31.99
N ASN A 158 11.79 -29.30 -31.78
CA ASN A 158 11.37 -30.63 -32.27
C ASN A 158 12.22 -31.80 -31.76
N GLU A 159 12.94 -31.64 -30.65
CA GLU A 159 13.50 -32.78 -29.94
C GLU A 159 12.36 -33.58 -29.29
N VAL A 160 12.43 -34.91 -29.39
CA VAL A 160 11.53 -35.78 -28.64
C VAL A 160 11.91 -35.61 -27.19
N ASP A 161 11.01 -35.03 -26.41
CA ASP A 161 11.22 -34.78 -25.00
C ASP A 161 11.40 -36.13 -24.27
N THR A 162 12.64 -36.46 -23.94
CA THR A 162 12.99 -37.62 -23.11
C THR A 162 13.43 -37.16 -21.73
N LEU A 163 12.87 -36.05 -21.21
CA LEU A 163 13.07 -35.62 -19.84
C LEU A 163 12.41 -36.61 -18.87
N ASP A 164 13.08 -37.73 -18.63
CA ASP A 164 12.79 -38.64 -17.52
C ASP A 164 13.44 -38.08 -16.24
N VAL A 165 12.96 -36.90 -15.81
CA VAL A 165 13.46 -36.16 -14.62
C VAL A 165 13.38 -37.02 -13.34
N ALA A 166 12.57 -38.08 -13.38
CA ALA A 166 12.44 -39.06 -12.32
C ALA A 166 13.66 -39.99 -12.16
N GLU A 167 14.42 -40.27 -13.23
CA GLU A 167 15.47 -41.30 -13.23
C GLU A 167 16.90 -40.75 -13.10
N GLU A 168 17.15 -39.46 -13.35
CA GLU A 168 18.51 -38.90 -13.22
C GLU A 168 18.96 -38.75 -11.76
N GLU A 169 20.22 -39.09 -11.46
CA GLU A 169 20.83 -38.82 -10.15
C GLU A 169 21.07 -37.32 -9.99
N LEU A 170 20.50 -36.73 -8.94
CA LEU A 170 20.68 -35.30 -8.65
C LEU A 170 22.11 -34.99 -8.19
N PRO A 171 22.63 -33.78 -8.48
CA PRO A 171 23.92 -33.35 -7.95
C PRO A 171 23.94 -33.37 -6.41
N PRO A 172 25.12 -33.55 -5.77
CA PRO A 172 25.23 -33.63 -4.32
C PRO A 172 24.59 -32.43 -3.60
N GLY A 173 23.68 -32.71 -2.67
CA GLY A 173 22.98 -31.71 -1.86
C GLY A 173 21.70 -31.13 -2.49
N TRP A 174 21.34 -31.52 -3.70
CA TRP A 174 20.06 -31.17 -4.31
C TRP A 174 18.97 -32.13 -3.81
N GLU A 175 17.79 -31.60 -3.47
CA GLU A 175 16.65 -32.36 -2.98
C GLU A 175 15.58 -32.51 -4.07
N ARG A 176 15.08 -33.74 -4.28
CA ARG A 176 13.87 -34.00 -5.08
C ARG A 176 12.65 -34.04 -4.17
N ARG A 177 11.58 -33.34 -4.54
CA ARG A 177 10.26 -33.47 -3.94
C ARG A 177 9.24 -33.81 -5.01
N THR A 178 8.55 -34.91 -4.83
CA THR A 178 7.48 -35.31 -5.73
C THR A 178 6.14 -35.10 -5.04
N HIS A 179 5.27 -34.31 -5.67
CA HIS A 179 3.92 -34.03 -5.22
C HIS A 179 2.93 -34.62 -6.23
N GLU A 180 1.91 -35.32 -5.74
CA GLU A 180 0.77 -35.69 -6.57
C GLU A 180 -0.23 -34.53 -6.52
N ARG A 181 -0.47 -33.88 -7.67
CA ARG A 181 -1.47 -32.83 -7.80
C ARG A 181 -2.64 -33.35 -8.63
N GLU A 182 -3.84 -33.18 -8.11
CA GLU A 182 -5.06 -33.42 -8.88
C GLU A 182 -5.42 -32.13 -9.61
N LEU A 183 -5.57 -32.21 -10.93
CA LEU A 183 -6.06 -31.12 -11.77
C LEU A 183 -7.58 -31.02 -11.66
N ASP A 184 -8.13 -29.87 -12.04
CA ASP A 184 -9.57 -29.59 -11.94
C ASP A 184 -10.46 -30.56 -12.74
N ASP A 185 -9.88 -31.32 -13.67
CA ASP A 185 -10.55 -32.37 -14.45
C ASP A 185 -10.42 -33.78 -13.83
N GLY A 186 -9.90 -33.89 -12.62
CA GLY A 186 -9.71 -35.15 -11.87
C GLY A 186 -8.49 -35.96 -12.30
N ARG A 187 -7.69 -35.48 -13.26
CA ARG A 187 -6.42 -36.13 -13.61
C ARG A 187 -5.38 -35.85 -12.55
N LYS A 188 -4.69 -36.90 -12.12
CA LYS A 188 -3.54 -36.80 -11.22
C LYS A 188 -2.26 -36.65 -12.02
N ILE A 189 -1.52 -35.58 -11.77
CA ILE A 189 -0.19 -35.36 -12.31
C ILE A 189 0.84 -35.50 -11.19
N GLN A 190 2.03 -36.02 -11.53
CA GLN A 190 3.18 -35.96 -10.65
C GLN A 190 3.98 -34.71 -10.96
N GLU A 191 4.06 -33.81 -9.98
CA GLU A 191 4.92 -32.66 -9.99
C GLU A 191 6.24 -33.01 -9.31
N VAL A 192 7.36 -32.89 -10.01
CA VAL A 192 8.70 -33.13 -9.48
C VAL A 192 9.41 -31.79 -9.32
N VAL A 193 9.59 -31.35 -8.07
CA VAL A 193 10.32 -30.13 -7.71
C VAL A 193 11.74 -30.51 -7.31
N ILE A 194 12.73 -29.91 -7.95
CA ILE A 194 14.15 -30.12 -7.63
C ILE A 194 14.68 -28.84 -6.97
N LEU A 195 15.23 -28.97 -5.77
CA LEU A 195 15.70 -27.87 -4.93
C LEU A 195 17.23 -27.93 -4.79
N PRO A 196 17.99 -26.89 -5.18
CA PRO A 196 19.42 -26.85 -4.94
C PRO A 196 19.74 -26.61 -3.45
N PRO A 197 20.94 -27.00 -2.96
CA PRO A 197 21.35 -26.72 -1.59
C PRO A 197 21.41 -25.21 -1.36
N ARG A 198 20.93 -24.76 -0.20
CA ARG A 198 20.70 -23.35 0.12
C ARG A 198 21.92 -22.44 -0.08
N ASP A 199 23.12 -22.98 0.18
CA ASP A 199 24.38 -22.24 0.02
C ASP A 199 24.78 -22.04 -1.44
N SER A 200 24.35 -22.94 -2.35
CA SER A 200 24.64 -22.84 -3.78
C SER A 200 23.85 -21.72 -4.48
N LEU A 201 22.65 -21.38 -3.97
CA LEU A 201 21.90 -20.21 -4.44
C LEU A 201 22.67 -18.92 -4.08
N ARG A 202 23.17 -18.80 -2.85
CA ARG A 202 23.82 -17.57 -2.36
C ARG A 202 25.06 -17.15 -3.16
N THR A 203 25.73 -18.11 -3.78
CA THR A 203 26.95 -17.88 -4.56
C THR A 203 26.74 -18.19 -6.04
N SER A 204 25.49 -18.37 -6.48
CA SER A 204 25.21 -18.75 -7.86
C SER A 204 25.55 -17.57 -8.78
N PRO A 205 26.42 -17.74 -9.79
CA PRO A 205 26.65 -16.71 -10.80
C PRO A 205 25.42 -16.48 -11.69
N LEU A 206 24.40 -17.34 -11.62
CA LEU A 206 23.10 -17.15 -12.27
C LEU A 206 22.17 -16.22 -11.47
N LEU A 207 22.44 -16.05 -10.18
CA LEU A 207 21.81 -15.00 -9.38
C LEU A 207 22.64 -13.74 -9.56
N SER A 208 22.18 -12.89 -10.47
CA SER A 208 22.76 -11.57 -10.69
C SER A 208 22.85 -10.79 -9.37
N GLU A 209 23.98 -10.11 -9.12
CA GLU A 209 24.09 -9.11 -8.02
C GLU A 209 23.01 -8.01 -8.16
N ASP A 210 22.48 -7.86 -9.38
CA ASP A 210 21.39 -6.98 -9.80
C ASP A 210 20.04 -7.71 -9.89
N PHE A 211 19.77 -8.75 -9.09
CA PHE A 211 18.48 -9.48 -9.12
C PHE A 211 17.23 -8.55 -9.02
N PHE A 212 17.37 -7.41 -8.34
CA PHE A 212 16.34 -6.36 -8.25
C PHE A 212 16.52 -5.19 -9.24
N ALA A 213 17.69 -5.08 -9.86
CA ALA A 213 17.92 -4.12 -10.94
C ALA A 213 17.54 -4.84 -12.24
N GLY A 214 16.29 -4.64 -12.65
CA GLY A 214 15.78 -5.21 -13.89
C GLY A 214 16.77 -4.98 -15.03
N GLU A 215 17.04 -6.05 -15.79
CA GLU A 215 17.76 -5.97 -17.06
C GLU A 215 17.23 -4.76 -17.86
N PRO A 216 18.10 -3.98 -18.53
CA PRO A 216 17.68 -2.81 -19.30
C PRO A 216 16.52 -3.20 -20.20
N LEU A 217 15.42 -2.49 -20.00
CA LEU A 217 14.19 -2.71 -20.71
C LEU A 217 14.45 -2.65 -22.23
N SER A 218 13.81 -3.55 -22.99
CA SER A 218 13.69 -3.42 -24.45
C SER A 218 12.86 -2.18 -24.85
N PHE A 219 12.19 -1.57 -23.87
CA PHE A 219 11.40 -0.35 -23.95
C PHE A 219 11.99 0.76 -23.08
N SER A 220 11.97 1.99 -23.55
CA SER A 220 12.06 3.13 -22.65
C SER A 220 10.81 3.22 -21.75
N HIS A 221 10.94 3.81 -20.56
CA HIS A 221 9.79 4.10 -19.69
C HIS A 221 8.68 4.85 -20.45
N ALA A 222 9.05 5.78 -21.33
CA ALA A 222 8.11 6.54 -22.16
C ALA A 222 7.32 5.68 -23.16
N GLU A 223 7.84 4.53 -23.57
CA GLU A 223 7.10 3.59 -24.42
C GLU A 223 6.13 2.74 -23.61
N ILE A 224 6.50 2.33 -22.39
CA ILE A 224 5.59 1.65 -21.46
C ILE A 224 4.42 2.59 -21.11
N ASP A 225 4.70 3.82 -20.70
CA ASP A 225 3.66 4.81 -20.36
C ASP A 225 2.72 5.11 -21.55
N ARG A 226 3.24 5.04 -22.78
CA ARG A 226 2.42 5.22 -23.99
C ARG A 226 1.52 4.01 -24.22
N MET A 227 2.07 2.82 -24.05
CA MET A 227 1.35 1.57 -24.22
C MET A 227 0.26 1.42 -23.16
N GLU A 228 0.52 1.77 -21.90
CA GLU A 228 -0.49 1.76 -20.84
C GLU A 228 -1.67 2.67 -21.19
N ARG A 229 -1.40 3.89 -21.67
CA ARG A 229 -2.45 4.81 -22.15
C ARG A 229 -3.24 4.25 -23.32
N GLU A 230 -2.58 3.61 -24.29
CA GLU A 230 -3.27 2.96 -25.42
C GLU A 230 -4.17 1.81 -24.92
N LEU A 231 -3.72 1.03 -23.95
CA LEU A 231 -4.50 -0.05 -23.34
C LEU A 231 -5.65 0.48 -22.46
N ASP A 232 -5.46 1.61 -21.76
CA ASP A 232 -6.52 2.32 -21.03
C ASP A 232 -7.62 2.76 -22.00
N ASP A 233 -7.27 3.40 -23.12
CA ASP A 233 -8.23 3.85 -24.13
C ASP A 233 -9.07 2.68 -24.69
N LEU A 234 -8.45 1.51 -24.88
CA LEU A 234 -9.13 0.30 -25.36
C LEU A 234 -10.14 -0.27 -24.35
N THR A 235 -9.93 -0.03 -23.05
CA THR A 235 -10.76 -0.56 -21.94
C THR A 235 -11.67 0.49 -21.31
N ALA A 236 -11.47 1.78 -21.58
CA ALA A 236 -12.24 2.91 -21.02
C ALA A 236 -13.75 2.80 -21.23
N ALA A 237 -14.19 2.15 -22.32
CA ALA A 237 -15.61 1.88 -22.59
C ALA A 237 -16.26 0.91 -21.58
N TYR A 238 -15.46 0.18 -20.79
CA TYR A 238 -15.87 -0.90 -19.90
C TYR A 238 -15.44 -0.69 -18.44
N ALA A 239 -14.76 0.42 -18.14
CA ALA A 239 -14.15 0.72 -16.84
C ALA A 239 -15.15 1.19 -15.75
N PHE A 240 -16.30 0.51 -15.61
CA PHE A 240 -17.14 0.67 -14.44
C PHE A 240 -16.64 -0.26 -13.34
N ALA A 241 -15.81 0.25 -12.43
CA ALA A 241 -15.52 -0.45 -11.19
C ALA A 241 -16.82 -0.60 -10.38
N PRO A 242 -17.15 -1.80 -9.85
CA PRO A 242 -18.27 -1.94 -8.94
C PRO A 242 -18.03 -1.09 -7.67
N PRO A 243 -19.09 -0.56 -7.05
CA PRO A 243 -18.96 0.30 -5.87
C PRO A 243 -18.31 -0.45 -4.72
N ALA A 244 -17.15 0.01 -4.26
CA ALA A 244 -16.52 -0.52 -3.05
C ALA A 244 -17.24 0.04 -1.81
N LEU A 245 -18.21 -0.71 -1.28
CA LEU A 245 -18.66 -0.50 0.11
C LEU A 245 -17.57 -1.07 1.04
N SER A 246 -16.70 -0.20 1.53
CA SER A 246 -15.81 -0.52 2.65
C SER A 246 -16.64 -0.95 3.85
N ARG A 247 -16.71 -2.25 4.18
CA ARG A 247 -17.46 -2.75 5.36
C ARG A 247 -16.79 -2.39 6.70
N PHE A 248 -15.47 -2.16 6.70
CA PHE A 248 -14.69 -1.87 7.93
C PHE A 248 -14.49 -0.38 8.19
N GLY A 249 -14.64 0.48 7.18
CA GLY A 249 -14.64 1.94 7.36
C GLY A 249 -15.99 2.49 7.82
N ILE A 250 -17.05 1.66 7.88
CA ILE A 250 -18.39 2.08 8.30
C ILE A 250 -18.37 2.52 9.76
N PHE A 251 -17.79 1.72 10.66
CA PHE A 251 -17.86 1.98 12.09
C PHE A 251 -16.55 2.55 12.65
N ARG A 252 -16.67 3.57 13.51
CA ARG A 252 -15.56 4.16 14.28
C ARG A 252 -16.02 4.38 15.72
N TYR A 253 -15.09 4.31 16.67
CA TYR A 253 -15.34 4.63 18.07
C TYR A 253 -14.33 5.64 18.61
N ASN A 254 -14.80 6.73 19.24
CA ASN A 254 -13.94 7.70 19.94
C ASN A 254 -14.73 8.42 21.05
N ARG A 255 -14.04 9.22 21.87
CA ARG A 255 -14.61 9.91 23.04
C ARG A 255 -15.62 11.01 22.70
N VAL A 256 -15.58 11.56 21.48
CA VAL A 256 -16.45 12.65 21.04
C VAL A 256 -17.72 12.11 20.39
N GLU A 257 -17.60 11.19 19.45
CA GLU A 257 -18.74 10.68 18.67
C GLU A 257 -19.36 9.41 19.25
N ALA A 258 -18.72 8.81 20.27
CA ALA A 258 -18.99 7.43 20.68
C ALA A 258 -18.92 6.48 19.48
N LEU A 259 -19.90 5.58 19.33
CA LEU A 259 -20.02 4.77 18.12
C LEU A 259 -20.55 5.63 16.97
N SER A 260 -19.79 5.68 15.88
CA SER A 260 -20.19 6.36 14.65
C SER A 260 -20.33 5.39 13.49
N ALA A 261 -21.28 5.67 12.59
CA ALA A 261 -21.51 4.95 11.36
C ALA A 261 -21.29 5.89 10.16
N GLY A 262 -20.61 5.42 9.12
CA GLY A 262 -20.23 6.17 7.94
C GLY A 262 -20.57 5.44 6.64
N LEU A 263 -20.91 6.21 5.61
CA LEU A 263 -21.14 5.75 4.25
C LEU A 263 -20.20 6.54 3.34
N ARG A 264 -19.32 5.84 2.63
CA ARG A 264 -18.44 6.40 1.61
C ARG A 264 -18.81 5.85 0.24
N ARG A 265 -18.78 6.72 -0.77
CA ARG A 265 -19.00 6.38 -2.18
C ARG A 265 -17.94 7.07 -3.02
N GLU A 266 -17.42 6.38 -4.02
CA GLU A 266 -16.50 6.92 -5.01
C GLU A 266 -16.90 6.49 -6.43
N GLY A 267 -16.46 7.25 -7.43
CA GLY A 267 -16.71 6.95 -8.84
C GLY A 267 -16.24 8.05 -9.79
N PRO A 268 -16.26 7.81 -11.11
CA PRO A 268 -15.82 8.78 -12.10
C PRO A 268 -16.77 9.98 -12.19
N VAL A 269 -16.21 11.19 -12.27
CA VAL A 269 -16.91 12.47 -12.45
C VAL A 269 -16.13 13.32 -13.46
N SER A 270 -16.64 13.42 -14.69
CA SER A 270 -16.06 14.27 -15.76
C SER A 270 -14.56 14.05 -16.02
N GLY A 271 -14.10 12.80 -16.02
CA GLY A 271 -12.69 12.44 -16.23
C GLY A 271 -11.83 12.44 -14.96
N LEU A 272 -12.38 12.84 -13.82
CA LEU A 272 -11.75 12.77 -12.50
C LEU A 272 -12.36 11.63 -11.68
N THR A 273 -11.73 11.27 -10.55
CA THR A 273 -12.35 10.41 -9.55
C THR A 273 -13.01 11.27 -8.47
N GLY A 274 -14.34 11.26 -8.40
CA GLY A 274 -15.09 11.91 -7.32
C GLY A 274 -15.39 10.96 -6.17
N TRP A 275 -15.47 11.50 -4.96
CA TRP A 275 -15.86 10.75 -3.77
C TRP A 275 -16.69 11.60 -2.81
N GLY A 276 -17.49 10.92 -1.98
CA GLY A 276 -18.28 11.53 -0.92
C GLY A 276 -18.40 10.60 0.28
N GLU A 277 -18.34 11.18 1.47
CA GLU A 277 -18.49 10.51 2.76
C GLU A 277 -19.51 11.24 3.63
N LEU A 278 -20.40 10.48 4.25
CA LEU A 278 -21.29 10.94 5.30
C LEU A 278 -21.07 10.08 6.54
N ARG A 279 -21.00 10.69 7.73
CA ARG A 279 -20.84 9.96 8.99
C ARG A 279 -21.65 10.61 10.10
N ILE A 280 -22.18 9.81 11.02
CA ILE A 280 -22.88 10.30 12.21
C ILE A 280 -22.50 9.47 13.44
N GLY A 281 -22.20 10.16 14.55
CA GLY A 281 -21.94 9.58 15.87
C GLY A 281 -23.18 9.60 16.76
N VAL A 282 -23.32 8.59 17.62
CA VAL A 282 -24.41 8.56 18.63
C VAL A 282 -24.09 9.39 19.88
N GLY A 283 -22.83 9.82 20.04
CA GLY A 283 -22.38 10.64 21.16
C GLY A 283 -22.76 12.12 21.01
N ASP A 284 -22.49 12.70 19.84
CA ASP A 284 -22.70 14.12 19.54
C ASP A 284 -23.94 14.38 18.66
N TRP A 285 -24.38 13.39 17.86
CA TRP A 285 -25.43 13.53 16.84
C TRP A 285 -25.14 14.60 15.78
N ILE A 286 -23.88 14.98 15.62
CA ILE A 286 -23.48 15.98 14.62
C ILE A 286 -22.99 15.24 13.37
N PRO A 287 -23.66 15.41 12.21
CA PRO A 287 -23.25 14.73 10.99
C PRO A 287 -21.96 15.33 10.45
N ASN A 288 -21.02 14.46 10.08
CA ASN A 288 -19.87 14.80 9.26
C ASN A 288 -20.21 14.56 7.79
N ALA A 289 -19.72 15.44 6.93
CA ALA A 289 -19.84 15.32 5.49
C ALA A 289 -18.53 15.73 4.81
N GLU A 290 -18.11 14.99 3.81
CA GLU A 290 -16.97 15.33 2.99
C GLU A 290 -17.23 14.95 1.55
N VAL A 291 -16.85 15.81 0.62
CA VAL A 291 -16.90 15.55 -0.81
C VAL A 291 -15.60 15.99 -1.43
N GLY A 292 -15.11 15.25 -2.42
CA GLY A 292 -13.85 15.56 -3.06
C GLY A 292 -13.74 15.05 -4.50
N LEU A 293 -12.76 15.60 -5.20
CA LEU A 293 -12.34 15.22 -6.53
C LEU A 293 -10.85 14.91 -6.49
N ARG A 294 -10.43 13.88 -7.21
CA ARG A 294 -9.04 13.42 -7.30
C ARG A 294 -8.66 13.19 -8.76
N GLU A 295 -7.48 13.66 -9.12
CA GLU A 295 -6.81 13.38 -10.39
C GLU A 295 -5.52 12.62 -10.09
N ASP A 296 -5.33 11.47 -10.74
CA ASP A 296 -4.10 10.70 -10.64
C ASP A 296 -3.16 11.15 -11.77
N LEU A 297 -1.95 11.59 -11.38
CA LEU A 297 -0.90 12.09 -12.27
C LEU A 297 0.23 11.06 -12.37
N THR A 298 1.09 11.16 -13.39
CA THR A 298 2.32 10.35 -13.46
C THR A 298 3.22 10.64 -12.26
N GLY A 299 3.26 9.71 -11.31
CA GLY A 299 4.03 9.83 -10.05
C GLY A 299 3.32 10.56 -8.91
N GLY A 300 2.05 10.96 -9.03
CA GLY A 300 1.38 11.71 -7.96
C GLY A 300 -0.13 11.76 -8.04
N THR A 301 -0.75 12.49 -7.12
CA THR A 301 -2.19 12.71 -7.07
C THR A 301 -2.48 14.15 -6.67
N VAL A 302 -3.47 14.77 -7.30
CA VAL A 302 -4.04 16.05 -6.87
C VAL A 302 -5.44 15.78 -6.35
N GLU A 303 -5.74 16.31 -5.17
CA GLU A 303 -7.05 16.15 -4.54
C GLU A 303 -7.59 17.51 -4.10
N ALA A 304 -8.87 17.77 -4.37
CA ALA A 304 -9.59 18.90 -3.83
C ALA A 304 -10.81 18.41 -3.06
N SER A 305 -11.06 18.94 -1.86
CA SER A 305 -12.18 18.53 -1.03
C SER A 305 -12.85 19.70 -0.31
N ALA A 306 -14.15 19.53 -0.02
CA ALA A 306 -14.92 20.36 0.89
C ALA A 306 -15.45 19.46 1.99
N TYR A 307 -15.29 19.87 3.24
CA TYR A 307 -15.60 19.04 4.40
C TYR A 307 -16.23 19.80 5.54
N TYR A 308 -16.99 19.08 6.34
CA TYR A 308 -17.34 19.39 7.72
C TYR A 308 -17.18 18.10 8.51
N ARG A 309 -16.12 17.99 9.31
CA ARG A 309 -15.72 16.72 9.92
C ARG A 309 -15.01 16.91 11.27
N LEU A 310 -15.05 15.87 12.08
CA LEU A 310 -14.15 15.73 13.23
C LEU A 310 -12.71 15.54 12.75
N GLN A 311 -11.79 16.37 13.24
CA GLN A 311 -10.35 16.29 12.97
C GLN A 311 -9.59 16.00 14.27
N ALA A 312 -8.42 15.36 14.13
CA ALA A 312 -7.47 15.17 15.23
C ALA A 312 -6.33 16.20 15.11
N ALA A 313 -5.91 16.77 16.24
CA ALA A 313 -4.76 17.68 16.34
C ALA A 313 -3.41 16.94 16.38
N ASN A 314 -3.42 15.62 16.54
CA ASN A 314 -2.20 14.80 16.64
C ASN A 314 -1.43 14.78 15.31
N ASP A 315 -0.12 14.99 15.38
CA ASP A 315 0.78 14.90 14.22
C ASP A 315 1.25 13.47 13.91
N TRP A 316 1.03 12.54 14.84
CA TRP A 316 1.43 11.13 14.74
C TRP A 316 0.22 10.21 14.78
N GLY A 317 0.26 9.19 13.92
CA GLY A 317 -0.81 8.21 13.78
C GLY A 317 -2.11 8.81 13.24
N ASN A 318 -3.15 7.99 13.24
CA ASN A 318 -4.50 8.41 12.85
C ASN A 318 -5.49 7.99 13.94
N PRO A 319 -5.81 8.88 14.90
CA PRO A 319 -6.73 8.56 16.00
C PRO A 319 -8.15 8.17 15.56
N LEU A 320 -8.49 8.40 14.29
CA LEU A 320 -9.80 8.11 13.72
C LEU A 320 -9.86 6.80 12.94
N ASN A 321 -8.77 6.02 12.93
CA ASN A 321 -8.72 4.72 12.27
C ASN A 321 -9.37 3.59 13.11
N LEU A 322 -9.44 2.40 12.52
CA LEU A 322 -10.01 1.21 13.17
C LEU A 322 -9.21 0.76 14.40
N GLU A 323 -7.88 0.77 14.32
CA GLU A 323 -6.98 0.43 15.43
C GLU A 323 -7.25 1.30 16.66
N SER A 324 -7.29 2.62 16.47
CA SER A 324 -7.58 3.59 17.53
C SER A 324 -9.00 3.38 18.08
N SER A 325 -9.97 3.06 17.21
CA SER A 325 -11.34 2.74 17.63
C SER A 325 -11.41 1.51 18.53
N ILE A 326 -10.67 0.46 18.20
CA ILE A 326 -10.62 -0.77 19.00
C ILE A 326 -9.97 -0.49 20.36
N ASN A 327 -8.86 0.24 20.40
CA ASN A 327 -8.20 0.59 21.66
C ASN A 327 -9.08 1.49 22.54
N ALA A 328 -9.77 2.46 21.94
CA ALA A 328 -10.72 3.32 22.64
C ALA A 328 -11.91 2.52 23.22
N LEU A 329 -12.49 1.62 22.43
CA LEU A 329 -13.65 0.82 22.84
C LEU A 329 -13.31 -0.23 23.91
N LEU A 330 -12.22 -0.98 23.72
CA LEU A 330 -11.84 -2.08 24.60
C LEU A 330 -11.18 -1.57 25.89
N PHE A 331 -10.25 -0.62 25.76
CA PHE A 331 -9.36 -0.24 26.85
C PHE A 331 -9.58 1.20 27.36
N GLY A 332 -10.44 1.98 26.71
CA GLY A 332 -10.62 3.40 27.02
C GLY A 332 -9.46 4.27 26.55
N TYR A 333 -8.58 3.71 25.72
CA TYR A 333 -7.39 4.37 25.22
C TYR A 333 -7.65 5.10 23.91
N ASP A 334 -8.19 6.30 24.02
CA ASP A 334 -8.37 7.22 22.90
C ASP A 334 -7.31 8.34 22.97
N TYR A 335 -6.35 8.35 22.06
CA TYR A 335 -5.23 9.30 22.06
C TYR A 335 -5.46 10.59 21.29
N GLY A 336 -6.59 10.71 20.58
CA GLY A 336 -6.84 11.84 19.68
C GLY A 336 -7.29 13.09 20.43
N GLN A 337 -6.66 14.24 20.21
CA GLN A 337 -7.22 15.53 20.63
C GLN A 337 -8.06 16.07 19.50
N TYR A 338 -9.37 16.19 19.72
CA TYR A 338 -10.31 16.43 18.64
C TYR A 338 -10.81 17.86 18.63
N TYR A 339 -11.09 18.34 17.42
CA TYR A 339 -11.82 19.56 17.16
C TYR A 339 -12.63 19.32 15.89
N ARG A 340 -13.70 20.09 15.68
CA ARG A 340 -14.45 20.02 14.44
C ARG A 340 -13.98 21.09 13.49
N ALA A 341 -13.94 20.76 12.21
CA ALA A 341 -13.51 21.70 11.20
C ALA A 341 -14.37 21.61 9.95
N GLY A 342 -14.65 22.77 9.39
CA GLY A 342 -15.48 22.96 8.20
C GLY A 342 -14.76 23.87 7.22
N GLY A 343 -14.52 23.41 6.01
CA GLY A 343 -13.68 24.15 5.08
C GLY A 343 -13.47 23.46 3.74
N VAL A 344 -12.48 23.97 3.02
CA VAL A 344 -12.04 23.45 1.74
C VAL A 344 -10.53 23.22 1.77
N SER A 345 -10.07 22.26 0.98
CA SER A 345 -8.65 22.04 0.78
C SER A 345 -8.32 21.57 -0.63
N ILE A 346 -7.09 21.84 -1.04
CA ILE A 346 -6.47 21.28 -2.22
C ILE A 346 -5.08 20.77 -1.86
N GLY A 347 -4.77 19.55 -2.25
CA GLY A 347 -3.53 18.87 -1.93
C GLY A 347 -2.88 18.25 -3.16
N LEU A 348 -1.55 18.24 -3.15
CA LEU A 348 -0.71 17.50 -4.08
C LEU A 348 0.09 16.48 -3.27
N LYS A 349 0.06 15.23 -3.71
CA LYS A 349 0.95 14.17 -3.25
C LYS A 349 1.77 13.68 -4.41
N ASN A 350 3.05 13.47 -4.22
CA ASN A 350 3.93 13.00 -5.28
C ASN A 350 4.96 12.04 -4.67
N GLU A 351 5.20 10.95 -5.38
CA GLU A 351 6.00 9.81 -5.00
C GLU A 351 6.97 9.52 -6.12
N THR A 352 8.23 9.91 -5.90
CA THR A 352 9.29 9.73 -6.89
C THR A 352 10.39 8.89 -6.26
N GLY A 353 10.35 7.59 -6.52
CA GLY A 353 11.32 6.62 -6.00
C GLY A 353 11.38 6.62 -4.48
N ARG A 354 12.43 7.21 -3.91
CA ARG A 354 12.71 7.21 -2.47
C ARG A 354 12.22 8.46 -1.73
N VAL A 355 11.57 9.39 -2.42
CA VAL A 355 11.09 10.65 -1.85
C VAL A 355 9.59 10.77 -2.07
N ARG A 356 8.84 10.94 -0.98
CA ARG A 356 7.42 11.29 -0.97
C ARG A 356 7.27 12.70 -0.45
N HIS A 357 6.56 13.56 -1.17
CA HIS A 357 6.17 14.87 -0.67
C HIS A 357 4.66 15.08 -0.79
N GLU A 358 4.10 15.73 0.21
CA GLU A 358 2.71 16.12 0.30
C GLU A 358 2.66 17.61 0.62
N VAL A 359 1.84 18.36 -0.11
CA VAL A 359 1.59 19.79 0.14
C VAL A 359 0.08 20.00 0.07
N LYS A 360 -0.48 20.72 1.03
CA LYS A 360 -1.91 20.98 1.13
C LYS A 360 -2.14 22.46 1.43
N ALA A 361 -2.98 23.11 0.62
CA ALA A 361 -3.57 24.39 0.94
C ALA A 361 -4.98 24.18 1.52
N PHE A 362 -5.34 24.96 2.53
CA PHE A 362 -6.65 24.84 3.19
C PHE A 362 -7.19 26.20 3.62
N ALA A 363 -8.52 26.27 3.76
CA ALA A 363 -9.23 27.34 4.44
C ALA A 363 -10.39 26.72 5.22
N GLU A 364 -10.36 26.84 6.55
CA GLU A 364 -11.27 26.15 7.46
C GLU A 364 -11.65 26.99 8.69
N SER A 365 -12.87 26.77 9.17
CA SER A 365 -13.35 27.23 10.48
C SER A 365 -13.32 26.08 11.46
N HIS A 366 -12.96 26.36 12.70
CA HIS A 366 -12.80 25.38 13.78
C HIS A 366 -13.83 25.58 14.87
N TRP A 367 -14.23 24.47 15.51
CA TRP A 367 -15.08 24.46 16.70
C TRP A 367 -14.54 23.49 17.73
N SER A 368 -14.72 23.84 19.00
CA SER A 368 -14.37 22.96 20.11
C SER A 368 -15.38 21.82 20.23
N GLU A 369 -14.89 20.64 20.59
CA GLU A 369 -15.71 19.46 20.84
C GLU A 369 -15.50 18.98 22.26
N GLU A 370 -16.55 18.44 22.87
CA GLU A 370 -16.50 17.89 24.22
C GLU A 370 -16.49 16.36 24.18
N LYS A 371 -16.06 15.75 25.29
CA LYS A 371 -16.20 14.31 25.49
C LYS A 371 -17.68 13.99 25.73
N ASN A 372 -18.29 13.19 24.85
CA ASN A 372 -19.69 12.78 24.97
C ASN A 372 -19.88 11.33 25.47
N THR A 373 -18.80 10.55 25.58
CA THR A 373 -18.87 9.19 26.14
C THR A 373 -17.70 8.89 27.07
N ASN A 374 -18.00 8.19 28.17
CA ASN A 374 -17.00 7.54 29.03
C ASN A 374 -16.94 6.02 28.80
N PHE A 375 -17.81 5.50 27.93
CA PHE A 375 -17.95 4.07 27.75
C PHE A 375 -16.66 3.46 27.18
N SER A 376 -16.27 2.34 27.75
CA SER A 376 -15.32 1.38 27.21
C SER A 376 -15.52 0.09 28.00
N LEU A 377 -15.10 -1.06 27.49
CA LEU A 377 -15.17 -2.31 28.25
C LEU A 377 -14.34 -2.22 29.55
N ALA A 378 -13.19 -1.55 29.51
CA ALA A 378 -12.40 -1.28 30.70
C ALA A 378 -13.12 -0.36 31.70
N ASN A 379 -13.80 0.71 31.26
CA ASN A 379 -14.60 1.58 32.14
C ASN A 379 -15.80 0.84 32.76
N LEU A 380 -16.48 -0.01 31.99
CA LEU A 380 -17.58 -0.84 32.50
C LEU A 380 -17.13 -1.76 33.65
N LEU A 381 -15.86 -2.19 33.62
CA LEU A 381 -15.21 -2.97 34.68
C LEU A 381 -14.57 -2.11 35.79
N GLY A 382 -14.74 -0.78 35.75
CA GLY A 382 -14.17 0.16 36.72
C GLY A 382 -12.66 0.34 36.62
N ARG A 383 -12.06 0.07 35.46
CA ARG A 383 -10.59 0.05 35.25
C ARG A 383 -10.02 1.22 34.46
N ALA A 384 -10.87 2.03 33.82
CA ALA A 384 -10.45 3.16 33.01
C ALA A 384 -11.45 4.32 33.13
N ASP A 385 -10.95 5.55 33.08
CA ASP A 385 -11.78 6.76 32.89
C ASP A 385 -11.14 7.59 31.77
N PRO A 386 -11.79 7.74 30.59
CA PRO A 386 -11.22 8.50 29.49
C PRO A 386 -11.04 9.98 29.87
N PRO A 387 -9.88 10.61 29.58
CA PRO A 387 -9.66 12.02 29.89
C PRO A 387 -10.61 12.92 29.07
N PRO A 388 -10.83 14.18 29.49
CA PRO A 388 -11.58 15.15 28.70
C PRO A 388 -10.91 15.38 27.33
N ASN A 389 -11.70 15.84 26.36
CA ASN A 389 -11.17 16.33 25.11
C ASN A 389 -10.52 17.71 25.31
N MET A 390 -9.52 18.04 24.49
CA MET A 390 -8.95 19.38 24.43
C MET A 390 -10.03 20.43 24.14
N LYS A 391 -9.95 21.57 24.82
CA LYS A 391 -10.75 22.75 24.50
C LYS A 391 -10.06 23.51 23.36
N ALA A 392 -10.61 23.41 22.16
CA ALA A 392 -10.11 24.10 20.99
C ALA A 392 -10.59 25.56 20.95
N ASP A 393 -9.84 26.42 20.27
CA ASP A 393 -10.30 27.78 19.98
C ASP A 393 -11.22 27.76 18.75
N GLU A 394 -12.33 28.51 18.82
CA GLU A 394 -13.24 28.73 17.69
C GLU A 394 -12.69 29.83 16.80
N ILE A 395 -12.04 29.43 15.69
CA ILE A 395 -11.28 30.33 14.82
C ILE A 395 -11.48 29.98 13.34
N ALA A 396 -11.28 30.94 12.46
CA ALA A 396 -11.16 30.74 11.02
C ALA A 396 -9.70 30.96 10.57
N ILE A 397 -9.14 29.96 9.88
CA ILE A 397 -7.77 29.98 9.40
C ILE A 397 -7.69 29.52 7.94
N ALA A 398 -6.73 30.08 7.21
CA ALA A 398 -6.29 29.58 5.91
C ALA A 398 -4.78 29.41 5.93
N GLY A 399 -4.27 28.40 5.23
CA GLY A 399 -2.89 28.01 5.41
C GLY A 399 -2.36 27.05 4.36
N LEU A 400 -1.07 26.74 4.53
CA LEU A 400 -0.35 25.72 3.79
C LEU A 400 0.27 24.74 4.78
N SER A 401 0.11 23.45 4.54
CA SER A 401 0.87 22.41 5.22
C SER A 401 1.67 21.59 4.23
N GLY A 402 2.75 21.00 4.71
CA GLY A 402 3.60 20.15 3.89
C GLY A 402 4.28 19.07 4.71
N ARG A 403 4.52 17.93 4.06
CA ARG A 403 5.28 16.80 4.60
C ARG A 403 6.22 16.28 3.54
N LEU A 404 7.48 16.13 3.90
CA LEU A 404 8.51 15.51 3.09
C LEU A 404 9.00 14.26 3.83
N ARG A 405 9.04 13.14 3.12
CA ARG A 405 9.63 11.88 3.58
C ARG A 405 10.65 11.43 2.57
N ALA A 406 11.85 11.11 3.03
CA ALA A 406 12.91 10.56 2.21
C ALA A 406 13.44 9.26 2.84
N GLN A 407 13.71 8.26 2.03
CA GLN A 407 14.26 6.99 2.48
C GLN A 407 15.62 6.71 1.83
N ALA A 408 16.51 6.10 2.59
CA ALA A 408 17.75 5.51 2.11
C ALA A 408 17.83 4.06 2.61
N GLY A 409 18.28 3.15 1.74
CA GLY A 409 18.23 1.71 2.00
C GLY A 409 16.88 1.10 1.61
N VAL A 410 16.93 -0.11 1.04
CA VAL A 410 15.77 -0.92 0.66
C VAL A 410 15.94 -2.39 1.07
N ASP A 411 17.18 -2.82 1.32
CA ASP A 411 17.47 -4.17 1.81
C ASP A 411 17.16 -4.24 3.33
N PRO A 412 16.24 -5.12 3.77
CA PRO A 412 15.92 -5.33 5.18
C PRO A 412 17.07 -5.98 5.98
N HIS A 413 18.11 -6.49 5.32
CA HIS A 413 19.33 -7.00 5.95
C HIS A 413 20.43 -5.94 6.10
N GLU A 414 20.19 -4.72 5.61
CA GLU A 414 21.04 -3.57 5.79
C GLU A 414 20.33 -2.48 6.60
N SER A 415 21.04 -1.39 6.89
CA SER A 415 20.43 -0.26 7.57
C SER A 415 19.45 0.48 6.66
N ILE A 416 18.20 0.66 7.10
CA ILE A 416 17.21 1.51 6.43
C ILE A 416 17.04 2.79 7.24
N THR A 417 17.21 3.94 6.59
CA THR A 417 17.03 5.25 7.21
C THR A 417 15.89 5.98 6.53
N THR A 418 14.93 6.46 7.32
CA THR A 418 13.84 7.33 6.85
C THR A 418 13.96 8.68 7.53
N GLY A 419 14.07 9.76 6.75
CA GLY A 419 13.94 11.13 7.22
C GLY A 419 12.53 11.66 6.96
N THR A 420 11.99 12.41 7.91
CA THR A 420 10.71 13.12 7.77
C THR A 420 10.86 14.57 8.18
N MET A 421 10.17 15.45 7.47
CA MET A 421 10.00 16.86 7.80
C MET A 421 8.54 17.20 7.56
N TRP A 422 7.91 17.92 8.47
CA TRP A 422 6.57 18.44 8.24
C TRP A 422 6.41 19.80 8.89
N GLY A 423 5.55 20.61 8.29
CA GLY A 423 5.28 21.94 8.78
C GLY A 423 3.97 22.48 8.25
N GLU A 424 3.53 23.56 8.89
CA GLU A 424 2.28 24.22 8.57
C GLU A 424 2.37 25.69 8.91
N VAL A 425 1.78 26.53 8.08
CA VAL A 425 1.61 27.95 8.31
C VAL A 425 0.13 28.30 8.17
N GLY A 426 -0.39 29.09 9.11
CA GLY A 426 -1.80 29.49 9.15
C GLY A 426 -1.95 30.98 9.42
N VAL A 427 -2.91 31.60 8.75
CA VAL A 427 -3.31 33.00 8.91
C VAL A 427 -4.84 33.12 8.98
N GLY A 428 -5.34 34.14 9.65
CA GLY A 428 -6.77 34.37 9.84
C GLY A 428 -7.01 35.10 11.16
N ASP A 429 -7.82 34.50 12.02
CA ASP A 429 -8.01 35.01 13.39
C ASP A 429 -6.73 34.92 14.24
N VAL A 430 -5.87 33.96 13.93
CA VAL A 430 -4.53 33.79 14.50
C VAL A 430 -3.49 33.65 13.39
N GLN A 431 -2.24 33.93 13.70
CA GLN A 431 -1.11 33.75 12.79
C GLN A 431 -0.05 32.88 13.45
N TYR A 432 0.23 31.72 12.84
CA TYR A 432 1.22 30.77 13.37
C TYR A 432 1.99 30.09 12.25
N ALA A 433 3.14 29.55 12.65
CA ALA A 433 3.88 28.56 11.88
C ALA A 433 4.33 27.43 12.82
N ARG A 434 4.44 26.21 12.29
CA ARG A 434 4.98 25.05 13.00
C ARG A 434 5.86 24.23 12.08
N LEU A 435 6.95 23.70 12.64
CA LEU A 435 7.90 22.89 11.91
C LEU A 435 8.44 21.79 12.80
N ALA A 436 8.49 20.58 12.26
CA ALA A 436 9.09 19.44 12.91
C ALA A 436 9.88 18.58 11.92
N ILE A 437 10.87 17.89 12.47
CA ILE A 437 11.73 16.95 11.76
C ILE A 437 11.84 15.67 12.58
N GLY A 438 12.09 14.57 11.90
CA GLY A 438 12.40 13.32 12.55
C GLY A 438 13.17 12.38 11.64
N ALA A 439 13.80 11.39 12.25
CA ALA A 439 14.46 10.31 11.55
C ALA A 439 14.20 8.98 12.25
N THR A 440 14.07 7.94 11.44
CA THR A 440 13.99 6.55 11.89
C THR A 440 15.12 5.78 11.24
N VAL A 441 15.90 5.07 12.03
CA VAL A 441 16.97 4.18 11.57
C VAL A 441 16.65 2.76 12.03
N THR A 442 16.54 1.84 11.09
CA THR A 442 16.43 0.40 11.36
C THR A 442 17.77 -0.23 11.06
N LEU A 443 18.27 -1.04 11.98
CA LEU A 443 19.60 -1.65 11.93
C LEU A 443 19.49 -3.17 12.09
N PRO A 444 20.10 -3.97 11.20
CA PRO A 444 20.39 -5.36 11.50
C PRO A 444 21.42 -5.38 12.64
N LEU A 445 21.12 -6.10 13.72
CA LEU A 445 22.07 -6.33 14.80
C LEU A 445 22.72 -7.70 14.63
N PHE A 446 23.44 -8.17 15.65
CA PHE A 446 23.98 -9.53 15.67
C PHE A 446 22.88 -10.55 15.96
N TRP A 447 23.04 -11.78 15.45
CA TRP A 447 22.02 -12.85 15.51
C TRP A 447 20.72 -12.45 14.80
N ARG A 448 19.57 -13.05 15.17
CA ARG A 448 18.24 -12.72 14.61
C ARG A 448 17.64 -11.44 15.23
N LEU A 449 18.48 -10.52 15.70
CA LEU A 449 18.06 -9.27 16.33
C LEU A 449 18.01 -8.15 15.30
N GLY A 450 16.93 -7.38 15.33
CA GLY A 450 16.81 -6.10 14.63
C GLY A 450 16.60 -4.99 15.64
N GLY A 451 17.23 -3.84 15.41
CA GLY A 451 17.01 -2.63 16.20
C GLY A 451 16.32 -1.55 15.38
N SER A 452 15.52 -0.71 16.03
CA SER A 452 15.06 0.55 15.47
C SER A 452 15.26 1.68 16.46
N LEU A 453 15.62 2.85 15.94
CA LEU A 453 15.73 4.09 16.66
C LEU A 453 14.97 5.16 15.90
N GLU A 454 13.98 5.77 16.55
CA GLU A 454 13.23 6.90 16.06
C GLU A 454 13.54 8.12 16.94
N TRP A 455 13.74 9.27 16.31
CA TRP A 455 13.83 10.55 16.99
C TRP A 455 13.02 11.57 16.20
N ALA A 456 12.35 12.47 16.91
CA ALA A 456 11.71 13.65 16.31
C ALA A 456 11.78 14.85 17.25
N ALA A 457 11.78 16.04 16.68
CA ALA A 457 11.67 17.30 17.41
C ALA A 457 11.00 18.36 16.55
N GLY A 458 10.38 19.34 17.19
CA GLY A 458 9.72 20.44 16.48
C GLY A 458 9.39 21.60 17.39
N THR A 459 9.02 22.70 16.75
CA THR A 459 8.68 23.96 17.41
C THR A 459 7.66 24.75 16.59
N THR A 460 6.96 25.63 17.27
CA THR A 460 6.03 26.58 16.69
C THR A 460 6.53 28.02 16.79
N PHE A 461 5.84 28.92 16.09
CA PHE A 461 6.09 30.36 16.04
C PHE A 461 4.74 31.09 15.94
N GLY A 462 4.65 32.29 16.51
CA GLY A 462 3.43 33.11 16.48
C GLY A 462 2.42 32.73 17.56
N GLU A 463 1.15 33.01 17.31
CA GLU A 463 0.03 32.72 18.23
C GLU A 463 -0.57 31.35 17.88
N VAL A 464 -0.22 30.33 18.66
CA VAL A 464 -0.53 28.94 18.35
C VAL A 464 -1.75 28.49 19.15
N PRO A 465 -2.89 28.20 18.50
CA PRO A 465 -4.07 27.75 19.20
C PRO A 465 -3.88 26.31 19.73
N PRO A 466 -4.63 25.86 20.76
CA PRO A 466 -4.48 24.54 21.35
C PRO A 466 -4.48 23.40 20.32
N GLN A 467 -5.38 23.42 19.34
CA GLN A 467 -5.47 22.44 18.25
C GLN A 467 -4.27 22.38 17.28
N ARG A 468 -3.24 23.20 17.50
CA ARG A 468 -1.99 23.22 16.72
C ARG A 468 -0.74 23.03 17.57
N LEU A 469 -0.88 22.79 18.88
CA LEU A 469 0.20 22.34 19.75
C LEU A 469 0.62 20.91 19.40
N TYR A 470 1.85 20.55 19.77
CA TYR A 470 2.34 19.19 19.65
C TYR A 470 1.86 18.35 20.83
N TYR A 471 1.16 17.25 20.55
CA TYR A 471 0.65 16.32 21.55
C TYR A 471 1.45 15.02 21.54
N LEU A 472 2.06 14.67 22.68
CA LEU A 472 2.76 13.41 22.87
C LEU A 472 1.92 12.47 23.73
N ALA A 473 1.24 11.53 23.10
CA ALA A 473 0.60 10.40 23.77
C ALA A 473 0.29 9.28 22.78
N GLY A 474 0.54 8.04 23.21
CA GLY A 474 0.03 6.86 22.53
C GLY A 474 1.07 6.11 21.68
N PRO A 475 0.60 5.17 20.84
CA PRO A 475 1.42 4.12 20.24
C PRO A 475 2.51 4.62 19.29
N GLN A 476 2.36 5.81 18.71
CA GLN A 476 3.25 6.39 17.72
C GLN A 476 4.15 7.50 18.30
N THR A 477 4.07 7.76 19.61
CA THR A 477 4.90 8.75 20.32
C THR A 477 5.46 8.14 21.60
N VAL A 478 5.01 8.59 22.77
CA VAL A 478 5.43 8.04 24.07
C VAL A 478 4.28 7.19 24.62
N ARG A 479 4.50 5.87 24.71
CA ARG A 479 3.51 4.95 25.27
C ARG A 479 3.29 5.22 26.76
N SER A 480 2.17 4.75 27.28
CA SER A 480 1.67 4.94 28.65
C SER A 480 1.28 6.37 29.04
N VAL A 481 1.59 7.39 28.25
CA VAL A 481 1.16 8.78 28.49
C VAL A 481 -0.35 8.94 28.30
N GLU A 482 -0.98 9.77 29.13
CA GLU A 482 -2.38 10.15 28.96
C GLU A 482 -2.58 11.14 27.82
N PRO A 483 -3.65 10.96 27.02
CA PRO A 483 -4.02 11.94 26.01
C PRO A 483 -4.11 13.35 26.61
N GLY A 484 -3.35 14.30 26.07
CA GLY A 484 -3.33 15.70 26.54
C GLY A 484 -2.48 15.95 27.78
N GLN A 485 -1.84 14.93 28.37
CA GLN A 485 -0.94 15.07 29.51
C GLN A 485 0.35 15.81 29.16
N ILE A 486 0.88 15.56 27.96
CA ILE A 486 2.13 16.16 27.47
C ILE A 486 1.82 16.86 26.15
N ALA A 487 1.82 18.20 26.20
CA ALA A 487 1.56 19.04 25.05
C ALA A 487 2.30 20.38 25.13
N GLY A 488 2.63 20.97 23.99
CA GLY A 488 3.23 22.30 23.97
C GLY A 488 3.64 22.82 22.58
N GLU A 489 4.23 24.01 22.60
CA GLU A 489 4.73 24.73 21.42
C GLU A 489 5.99 24.10 20.83
N ALA A 490 6.76 23.37 21.64
CA ALA A 490 7.90 22.61 21.19
C ALA A 490 7.90 21.23 21.82
N PHE A 491 8.54 20.27 21.14
CA PHE A 491 8.66 18.91 21.63
C PHE A 491 9.95 18.25 21.16
N TRP A 492 10.33 17.19 21.86
CA TRP A 492 11.23 16.18 21.33
C TRP A 492 10.78 14.80 21.82
N LEU A 493 11.07 13.77 21.03
CA LEU A 493 10.86 12.38 21.42
C LEU A 493 11.98 11.49 20.85
N VAL A 494 12.26 10.42 21.57
CA VAL A 494 13.16 9.33 21.16
C VAL A 494 12.48 8.01 21.49
N ARG A 495 12.43 7.09 20.54
CA ARG A 495 11.89 5.74 20.72
C ARG A 495 12.93 4.75 20.25
N SER A 496 13.19 3.74 21.05
CA SER A 496 14.08 2.64 20.67
C SER A 496 13.35 1.32 20.83
N GLU A 497 13.48 0.45 19.82
CA GLU A 497 12.97 -0.91 19.87
C GLU A 497 14.06 -1.91 19.49
N VAL A 498 14.05 -3.07 20.13
CA VAL A 498 14.90 -4.21 19.78
C VAL A 498 13.99 -5.43 19.66
N GLY A 499 14.01 -6.06 18.49
CA GLY A 499 13.18 -7.21 18.16
C GLY A 499 14.00 -8.47 17.92
N LEU A 500 13.50 -9.61 18.39
CA LEU A 500 14.01 -10.94 18.08
C LEU A 500 13.02 -11.66 17.17
N GLY A 501 13.45 -11.97 15.94
CA GLY A 501 12.60 -12.61 14.92
C GLY A 501 12.65 -14.14 14.95
N TYR A 502 11.47 -14.75 14.97
CA TYR A 502 11.23 -16.16 14.61
C TYR A 502 10.25 -16.21 13.43
N PRO A 503 10.18 -17.32 12.66
CA PRO A 503 9.15 -17.45 11.62
C PRO A 503 7.76 -17.16 12.21
N LEU A 504 7.04 -16.20 11.62
CA LEU A 504 5.69 -15.76 11.99
C LEU A 504 5.52 -15.01 13.33
N VAL A 505 6.56 -14.90 14.17
CA VAL A 505 6.49 -14.24 15.49
C VAL A 505 7.73 -13.40 15.75
N ARG A 506 7.55 -12.14 16.11
CA ARG A 506 8.62 -11.23 16.56
C ARG A 506 8.33 -10.77 17.98
N MET A 507 9.27 -11.01 18.89
CA MET A 507 9.22 -10.43 20.24
C MET A 507 9.98 -9.11 20.22
N VAL A 508 9.45 -8.08 20.87
CA VAL A 508 10.02 -6.73 20.88
C VAL A 508 10.16 -6.24 22.32
N ALA A 509 11.26 -5.58 22.63
CA ALA A 509 11.43 -4.75 23.82
C ALA A 509 11.64 -3.30 23.37
N PHE A 510 11.13 -2.35 24.13
CA PHE A 510 11.19 -0.94 23.74
C PHE A 510 11.33 0.01 24.93
N ALA A 511 11.83 1.21 24.63
CA ALA A 511 11.87 2.35 25.52
C ALA A 511 11.54 3.64 24.76
N ASP A 512 10.61 4.41 25.29
CA ASP A 512 10.17 5.70 24.76
C ASP A 512 10.52 6.83 25.75
N PHE A 513 10.97 7.95 25.20
CA PHE A 513 11.33 9.17 25.91
C PHE A 513 10.69 10.34 25.17
N GLY A 514 10.14 11.30 25.89
CA GLY A 514 9.72 12.53 25.24
C GLY A 514 9.22 13.60 26.19
N SER A 515 9.21 14.83 25.69
CA SER A 515 8.74 16.01 26.39
C SER A 515 8.13 16.98 25.40
N ALA A 516 7.09 17.70 25.82
CA ALA A 516 6.53 18.82 25.09
C ALA A 516 6.16 19.94 26.07
N GLY A 517 6.32 21.19 25.64
CA GLY A 517 6.08 22.36 26.45
C GLY A 517 6.52 23.65 25.76
N ASP A 518 6.78 24.69 26.55
CA ASP A 518 7.41 25.94 26.11
C ASP A 518 8.85 25.65 25.63
N LEU A 519 9.21 26.13 24.44
CA LEU A 519 10.53 25.97 23.85
C LEU A 519 11.66 26.42 24.80
N ALA A 520 11.44 27.50 25.56
CA ALA A 520 12.46 28.04 26.47
C ALA A 520 12.76 27.10 27.66
N GLN A 521 11.80 26.24 28.02
CA GLN A 521 11.87 25.35 29.19
C GLN A 521 12.06 23.87 28.80
N LEU A 522 11.92 23.55 27.51
CA LEU A 522 11.93 22.17 27.00
C LEU A 522 13.21 21.41 27.35
N GLY A 523 14.37 22.08 27.31
CA GLY A 523 15.67 21.46 27.62
C GLY A 523 15.88 21.15 29.12
N SER A 524 15.12 21.80 30.01
CA SER A 524 15.15 21.58 31.46
C SER A 524 13.97 20.76 31.98
N ALA A 525 12.99 20.45 31.11
CA ALA A 525 11.82 19.68 31.48
C ALA A 525 12.18 18.21 31.71
N ASP A 526 11.65 17.61 32.79
CA ASP A 526 11.78 16.18 33.04
C ASP A 526 11.00 15.39 31.97
N PRO A 527 11.67 14.58 31.14
CA PRO A 527 10.98 13.84 30.09
C PRO A 527 10.14 12.70 30.68
N PHE A 528 9.05 12.38 30.01
CA PHE A 528 8.32 11.15 30.32
C PHE A 528 9.06 9.96 29.73
N VAL A 529 9.14 8.89 30.51
CA VAL A 529 9.82 7.65 30.13
C VAL A 529 8.87 6.48 30.29
N ALA A 530 8.76 5.70 29.22
CA ALA A 530 8.03 4.44 29.23
C ALA A 530 8.92 3.31 28.71
N VAL A 531 8.75 2.13 29.30
CA VAL A 531 9.42 0.91 28.86
C VAL A 531 8.39 -0.20 28.70
N GLY A 532 8.68 -1.17 27.84
CA GLY A 532 7.77 -2.28 27.67
C GLY A 532 8.28 -3.36 26.74
N GLY A 533 7.39 -4.30 26.48
CA GLY A 533 7.64 -5.37 25.53
C GLY A 533 6.35 -5.72 24.79
N GLY A 534 6.52 -6.35 23.64
CA GLY A 534 5.42 -6.70 22.77
C GLY A 534 5.70 -7.94 21.94
N VAL A 535 4.64 -8.45 21.34
CA VAL A 535 4.68 -9.56 20.39
C VAL A 535 3.98 -9.10 19.13
N SER A 536 4.65 -9.30 18.01
CA SER A 536 4.12 -9.10 16.67
C SER A 536 4.01 -10.45 15.97
N LEU A 537 2.91 -10.67 15.26
CA LEU A 537 2.60 -11.88 14.52
C LEU A 537 2.50 -11.54 13.03
N LEU A 538 2.80 -12.52 12.17
CA LEU A 538 2.59 -12.43 10.72
C LEU A 538 3.24 -11.16 10.12
N ASP A 539 4.53 -10.96 10.42
CA ASP A 539 5.35 -9.85 9.92
C ASP A 539 4.84 -8.43 10.20
N GLY A 540 4.02 -8.26 11.25
CA GLY A 540 3.56 -6.93 11.68
C GLY A 540 2.05 -6.76 11.67
N LEU A 541 1.33 -7.65 10.98
CA LEU A 541 -0.13 -7.55 10.78
C LEU A 541 -0.89 -7.37 12.10
N LEU A 542 -0.48 -8.12 13.12
CA LEU A 542 -1.03 -8.04 14.47
C LEU A 542 0.12 -7.80 15.45
N ARG A 543 0.02 -6.76 16.27
CA ARG A 543 0.97 -6.53 17.36
C ARG A 543 0.23 -6.22 18.66
N ALA A 544 0.78 -6.70 19.77
CA ALA A 544 0.29 -6.42 21.10
C ALA A 544 1.47 -5.98 21.99
N ASP A 545 1.37 -4.80 22.59
CA ASP A 545 2.40 -4.26 23.48
C ASP A 545 1.86 -4.09 24.90
N LEU A 546 2.73 -4.34 25.87
CA LEU A 546 2.52 -3.96 27.26
C LEU A 546 3.60 -2.94 27.64
N ALA A 547 3.17 -1.71 27.90
CA ALA A 547 4.02 -0.59 28.30
C ALA A 547 3.78 -0.20 29.77
N ARG A 548 4.82 0.36 30.40
CA ARG A 548 4.77 0.93 31.74
C ARG A 548 5.46 2.29 31.73
N GLY A 549 4.73 3.33 32.13
CA GLY A 549 5.35 4.60 32.51
C GLY A 549 6.22 4.40 33.76
N VAL A 550 7.49 4.80 33.69
CA VAL A 550 8.47 4.62 34.77
C VAL A 550 9.00 5.96 35.32
N HIS A 551 8.89 7.03 34.55
CA HIS A 551 9.33 8.37 34.96
C HIS A 551 8.55 9.47 34.20
N GLY A 552 8.55 10.69 34.72
CA GLY A 552 7.87 11.86 34.15
C GLY A 552 6.74 12.39 35.02
N ALA A 553 6.32 13.63 34.75
CA ALA A 553 5.20 14.26 35.43
C ALA A 553 3.87 13.59 35.04
N GLY A 554 3.06 13.22 36.04
CA GLY A 554 1.70 12.65 35.88
C GLY A 554 1.57 11.18 36.29
N THR A 555 0.53 10.52 35.80
CA THR A 555 0.14 9.17 36.27
C THR A 555 0.99 8.08 35.62
N LEU A 556 1.82 7.39 36.41
CA LEU A 556 2.58 6.23 35.95
C LEU A 556 1.70 4.98 35.95
N ARG A 557 1.35 4.49 34.75
CA ARG A 557 0.41 3.39 34.54
C ARG A 557 0.94 2.29 33.65
N TRP A 558 0.36 1.10 33.81
CA TRP A 558 0.48 0.04 32.81
C TRP A 558 -0.51 0.32 31.68
N GLN A 559 -0.11 -0.01 30.47
CA GLN A 559 -0.92 0.18 29.28
C GLN A 559 -0.75 -1.01 28.35
N PHE A 560 -1.86 -1.59 27.92
CA PHE A 560 -1.91 -2.62 26.91
C PHE A 560 -2.41 -2.05 25.58
N LEU A 561 -1.69 -2.28 24.50
CA LEU A 561 -1.96 -1.71 23.18
C LEU A 561 -2.12 -2.83 22.17
N LEU A 562 -3.14 -2.71 21.32
CA LEU A 562 -3.32 -3.58 20.16
C LEU A 562 -3.11 -2.77 18.89
N TYR A 563 -2.31 -3.32 17.97
CA TYR A 563 -1.98 -2.72 16.69
C TYR A 563 -2.49 -3.64 15.60
N LEU A 564 -3.01 -3.02 14.56
CA LEU A 564 -3.39 -3.65 13.31
C LEU A 564 -2.66 -2.89 12.22
N ASP A 565 -1.50 -3.41 11.80
CA ASP A 565 -0.77 -2.79 10.71
C ASP A 565 -1.26 -3.41 9.41
N ALA A 566 -1.95 -2.61 8.61
CA ALA A 566 -2.17 -2.93 7.22
C ALA A 566 -0.97 -2.40 6.46
N LEU A 567 -0.05 -3.30 6.10
CA LEU A 567 1.15 -3.01 5.32
C LEU A 567 0.94 -1.80 4.39
N MET A 568 1.58 -0.67 4.76
CA MET A 568 1.56 0.62 4.07
C MET A 568 2.35 0.61 2.77
#